data_AF-A0A662C7X7-F1
#
_entry.id   AF-A0A662C7X7-F1
#
_cell.length_a   1.000
_cell.length_b   1.000
_cell.length_c   1.000
_cell.angle_alpha   90.00
_cell.angle_beta   90.00
_cell.angle_gamma   90.00
#
_symmetry.space_group_name_H-M   'P 1'
#
loop_
_entity.id
_entity.type
_entity.pdbx_description
1 polymer ?
#
loop_
_entity_poly.entity_id
_entity_poly.type
_entity_poly.pdbx_seq_one_letter_code
_entity_poly.pdbx_strand_id
1 'polypeptide(L)' 'MKALGEDVRDSVLGCIGNTPLIRLGKVAPQGCTVYAKAEYFNPSGSLKDRIALEMIRDAEEKGLLGPGYTIVEASTG' A
#
# COMPACT_ATOMS: atom_id res chain seq x y z
N MET A 1 -0.12 21.34 12.57
CA MET A 1 -0.70 20.30 13.45
C MET A 1 -1.95 19.81 12.74
N LYS A 2 -1.94 18.60 12.17
CA LYS A 2 -3.14 18.05 11.50
C LYS A 2 -4.22 17.85 12.56
N ALA A 3 -5.46 18.24 12.28
CA ALA A 3 -6.56 18.02 13.18
C ALA A 3 -6.77 16.51 13.36
N LEU A 4 -6.98 16.06 14.60
CA LEU A 4 -7.16 14.64 14.95
C LEU A 4 -8.31 13.95 14.18
N GLY A 5 -9.24 14.72 13.60
CA GLY A 5 -10.33 14.19 12.76
C GLY A 5 -9.94 13.86 11.31
N GLU A 6 -8.82 14.36 10.78
CA GLU A 6 -8.41 14.10 9.39
C GLU A 6 -7.64 12.77 9.21
N ASP A 7 -7.13 12.18 10.30
CA ASP A 7 -6.35 10.94 10.27
C ASP A 7 -7.15 9.69 10.71
N VAL A 8 -8.46 9.81 10.95
CA VAL A 8 -9.33 8.66 11.21
C VAL A 8 -9.77 8.04 9.88
N ARG A 9 -9.58 6.73 9.71
CA ARG A 9 -10.01 5.97 8.52
C ARG A 9 -11.08 4.96 8.90
N ASP A 10 -12.06 4.77 8.02
CA ASP A 10 -13.17 3.83 8.24
C ASP A 10 -12.72 2.35 8.16
N SER A 11 -11.59 2.07 7.52
CA SER A 11 -11.00 0.74 7.46
C SER A 11 -9.48 0.79 7.28
N VAL A 12 -8.83 -0.34 7.55
CA VAL A 12 -7.39 -0.53 7.28
C VAL A 12 -7.04 -0.31 5.81
N LEU A 13 -7.99 -0.54 4.88
CA LEU A 13 -7.80 -0.29 3.45
C LEU A 13 -7.56 1.19 3.16
N GLY A 14 -8.13 2.09 3.97
CA GLY A 14 -7.88 3.52 3.88
C GLY A 14 -6.44 3.91 4.26
N CYS A 15 -5.73 3.06 5.00
CA CYS A 15 -4.35 3.28 5.40
C CYS A 15 -3.33 2.80 4.35
N ILE A 16 -3.78 2.17 3.25
CA ILE A 16 -2.91 1.70 2.17
C ILE A 16 -2.41 2.90 1.35
N GLY A 17 -1.11 2.94 1.10
CA GLY A 17 -0.44 3.97 0.32
C GLY A 17 0.06 5.15 1.15
N ASN A 18 0.30 6.29 0.48
CA ASN A 18 0.90 7.49 1.09
C ASN A 18 2.16 7.23 1.94
N THR A 19 2.90 6.18 1.60
CA THR A 19 4.11 5.76 2.30
C THR A 19 5.23 6.80 2.16
N PRO A 20 6.11 6.95 3.15
CA PRO A 20 7.20 7.92 3.09
C PRO A 20 8.15 7.72 1.89
N LEU A 21 8.68 8.81 1.36
CA LEU A 21 9.86 8.81 0.48
C LEU A 21 11.06 9.27 1.31
N ILE A 22 12.05 8.40 1.48
CA ILE A 22 13.18 8.59 2.40
C ILE A 22 14.45 8.84 1.61
N ARG A 23 15.15 9.93 1.87
CA ARG A 23 16.47 10.20 1.27
C ARG A 23 17.55 9.31 1.92
N LEU A 24 18.30 8.56 1.12
CA LEU A 24 19.34 7.64 1.60
C LEU A 24 20.71 8.34 1.74
N GLY A 25 20.81 9.32 2.64
CA GLY A 25 21.98 10.21 2.72
C GLY A 25 23.32 9.55 3.10
N LYS A 26 23.32 8.37 3.74
CA LYS A 26 24.54 7.70 4.22
C LYS A 26 25.09 6.63 3.27
N VAL A 27 24.27 6.12 2.36
CA VAL A 27 24.61 4.97 1.49
C VAL A 27 24.54 5.30 0.00
N ALA A 28 24.13 6.52 -0.36
CA ALA A 28 24.11 6.96 -1.74
C ALA A 28 25.54 7.09 -2.31
N PRO A 29 25.77 6.66 -3.57
CA PRO A 29 27.04 6.90 -4.27
C PRO A 29 27.34 8.40 -4.40
N GLN A 30 28.62 8.75 -4.51
CA GLN A 30 29.03 10.13 -4.77
C GLN A 30 28.44 10.64 -6.09
N GLY A 31 28.01 11.91 -6.09
CA GLY A 31 27.38 12.53 -7.26
C GLY A 31 25.92 12.14 -7.50
N CYS A 32 25.35 11.23 -6.71
CA CYS A 32 23.97 10.78 -6.85
C CYS A 32 23.11 11.14 -5.63
N THR A 33 21.83 11.44 -5.86
CA THR A 33 20.82 11.46 -4.79
C THR A 33 19.91 10.26 -4.93
N VAL A 34 19.89 9.40 -3.92
CA VAL A 34 19.06 8.18 -3.89
C VAL A 34 17.94 8.34 -2.87
N TYR A 35 16.74 7.90 -3.24
CA TYR A 35 15.57 7.85 -2.36
C TYR A 35 15.03 6.41 -2.30
N ALA A 36 14.51 6.03 -1.14
CA ALA A 36 13.75 4.81 -0.94
C ALA A 36 12.27 5.13 -0.73
N LYS A 37 11.40 4.50 -1.52
CA LYS A 37 9.96 4.52 -1.27
C LYS A 37 9.64 3.44 -0.23
N ALA A 38 9.27 3.85 0.97
CA ALA A 38 9.18 2.96 2.14
C ALA A 38 7.86 2.18 2.17
N GLU A 39 7.64 1.30 1.19
CA GLU A 39 6.40 0.53 1.02
C GLU A 39 6.11 -0.44 2.18
N TYR A 40 7.08 -0.71 3.04
CA TYR A 40 6.85 -1.48 4.26
C TYR A 40 6.01 -0.73 5.32
N PHE A 41 5.68 0.54 5.09
CA PHE A 41 4.73 1.30 5.92
C PHE A 41 3.26 1.04 5.55
N ASN A 42 2.96 0.30 4.49
CA ASN A 42 1.59 -0.15 4.27
C ASN A 42 1.17 -1.11 5.42
N PRO A 43 -0.13 -1.25 5.71
CA PRO A 43 -0.63 -2.00 6.87
C PRO A 43 -0.12 -3.44 7.02
N SER A 44 0.07 -4.20 5.93
CA SER A 44 0.64 -5.55 6.01
C SER A 44 2.16 -5.59 6.10
N GLY A 45 2.82 -4.44 5.97
CA GLY A 45 4.27 -4.34 5.88
C GLY A 45 4.83 -4.56 4.46
N SER A 46 3.97 -4.57 3.43
CA SER A 46 4.36 -4.92 2.06
C SER A 46 3.74 -3.98 1.03
N LEU A 47 4.42 -3.80 -0.11
CA LEU A 47 3.84 -3.10 -1.26
C LEU A 47 2.59 -3.80 -1.83
N LYS A 48 2.41 -5.10 -1.52
CA LYS A 48 1.33 -5.93 -2.07
C LYS A 48 -0.05 -5.46 -1.66
N ASP A 49 -0.17 -4.69 -0.58
CA ASP A 49 -1.42 -4.04 -0.17
C ASP A 49 -2.03 -3.22 -1.30
N ARG A 50 -1.20 -2.56 -2.13
CA ARG A 50 -1.69 -1.76 -3.25
C ARG A 50 -2.35 -2.61 -4.34
N ILE A 51 -1.63 -3.64 -4.81
CA ILE A 51 -2.11 -4.44 -5.94
C ILE A 51 -3.28 -5.31 -5.53
N ALA A 52 -3.25 -5.88 -4.31
CA ALA A 52 -4.37 -6.65 -3.78
C ALA A 52 -5.64 -5.81 -3.68
N LEU A 53 -5.55 -4.58 -3.14
CA LEU A 53 -6.69 -3.67 -3.05
C LEU A 53 -7.28 -3.33 -4.43
N GLU A 54 -6.43 -2.97 -5.39
CA GLU A 54 -6.90 -2.59 -6.73
C GLU A 54 -7.42 -3.78 -7.54
N MET A 55 -6.84 -4.98 -7.41
CA MET A 55 -7.37 -6.20 -8.05
C MET A 55 -8.77 -6.55 -7.55
N ILE A 56 -8.99 -6.48 -6.23
CA ILE A 56 -10.29 -6.79 -5.64
C ILE A 56 -11.32 -5.73 -6.05
N ARG A 57 -10.98 -4.44 -5.98
CA ARG A 57 -11.87 -3.35 -6.42
C ARG A 57 -12.28 -3.48 -7.88
N ASP A 58 -11.32 -3.75 -8.75
CA ASP A 58 -11.57 -3.93 -10.18
C ASP A 58 -12.48 -5.14 -10.45
N ALA A 59 -12.26 -6.26 -9.74
CA ALA A 59 -13.11 -7.45 -9.86
C ALA A 59 -14.54 -7.21 -9.34
N GLU A 60 -14.70 -6.48 -8.23
CA GLU A 60 -16.00 -6.08 -7.69
C GLU A 60 -16.74 -5.10 -8.62
N GLU A 61 -16.04 -4.09 -9.14
CA GLU A 61 -16.61 -3.10 -10.09
C GLU A 61 -17.11 -3.78 -11.39
N LYS A 62 -16.37 -4.79 -11.86
CA LYS A 62 -16.76 -5.60 -13.03
C LYS A 62 -17.83 -6.65 -12.73
N GLY A 63 -18.26 -6.81 -11.48
CA GLY A 63 -19.20 -7.85 -11.06
C GLY A 63 -18.65 -9.28 -11.15
N LEU A 64 -17.33 -9.44 -11.20
CA LEU A 64 -16.65 -10.74 -11.25
C LEU A 64 -16.44 -11.35 -9.86
N LEU A 65 -16.52 -10.52 -8.81
CA LEU A 65 -16.37 -10.90 -7.42
C LEU A 65 -17.56 -10.40 -6.60
N GLY A 66 -18.00 -11.20 -5.62
CA GLY A 66 -19.09 -10.84 -4.71
C GLY A 66 -19.05 -11.61 -3.40
N PRO A 67 -19.97 -11.33 -2.47
CA PRO A 67 -20.01 -11.98 -1.17
C PRO A 67 -20.09 -13.52 -1.27
N GLY A 68 -19.28 -14.20 -0.45
CA GLY A 68 -19.24 -15.67 -0.39
C GLY A 68 -18.37 -16.34 -1.45
N TYR A 69 -17.74 -15.58 -2.35
CA TYR A 69 -16.79 -16.13 -3.31
C TYR A 69 -15.49 -16.53 -2.60
N THR A 70 -14.84 -17.58 -3.12
CA THR A 70 -13.50 -17.98 -2.67
C THR A 70 -12.45 -17.37 -3.60
N ILE A 71 -11.48 -16.68 -3.03
CA ILE A 71 -10.32 -16.15 -3.77
C ILE A 71 -9.15 -17.11 -3.59
N VAL A 72 -8.45 -17.41 -4.68
CA VAL A 72 -7.21 -18.20 -4.69
C VAL A 72 -6.15 -17.38 -5.41
N GLU A 73 -5.00 -17.21 -4.78
CA GLU A 73 -3.85 -16.49 -5.34
C GLU A 73 -2.58 -17.33 -5.14
N ALA A 74 -1.74 -17.41 -6.17
CA ALA A 74 -0.39 -17.93 -6.04
C ALA A 74 0.55 -16.77 -5.68
N SER A 75 1.05 -16.75 -4.45
CA SER A 75 1.89 -15.67 -3.93
C SER A 75 3.13 -16.19 -3.20
N THR A 76 4.14 -15.34 -3.07
CA THR A 76 5.35 -15.59 -2.25
C THR A 76 5.14 -15.19 -0.78
N GLY A 77 3.91 -14.81 -0.41
CA GLY A 77 3.58 -14.08 0.81
C GLY A 77 3.15 -12.66 0.52
#